data_AF-A0A1A9UIL8-F1
#
_entry.id   AF-A0A1A9UIL8-F1
#
_cell.length_a   1.000
_cell.length_b   1.000
_cell.length_c   1.000
_cell.angle_alpha   90.00
_cell.angle_beta   90.00
_cell.angle_gamma   90.00
#
_symmetry.space_group_name_H-M   'P 1'
#
loop_
_entity.id
_entity.type
_entity.pdbx_description
1 polymer ?
#
loop_
_entity_poly.entity_id
_entity_poly.type
_entity_poly.pdbx_seq_one_letter_code
_entity_poly.pdbx_strand_id
1 'polypeptide(L)'
;MSYDRYEALYLLRNSSAQTLDIGDYESEPSENNAFQECLNWARRHWRCLQIKKLPSYRYNPEIRRSNQTFCSVCLENFELNQTVRKLGCSHEFHSQCVDKWLNLKATCPLCRTAPL
;
A
#
# COMPACT_ATOMS: atom_id res chain seq x y z
N MET A 1 8.96 20.69 5.15
CA MET A 1 7.61 21.27 5.07
C MET A 1 6.77 20.32 4.23
N SER A 2 5.89 19.54 4.86
CA SER A 2 5.05 18.54 4.19
C SER A 2 3.97 19.25 3.39
N TYR A 3 3.91 18.99 2.08
CA TYR A 3 2.76 19.40 1.28
C TYR A 3 1.60 18.47 1.61
N ASP A 4 0.62 18.98 2.35
CA ASP A 4 -0.57 18.25 2.73
C ASP A 4 -1.56 18.17 1.57
N ARG A 5 -2.40 17.13 1.64
CA ARG A 5 -3.42 16.67 0.67
C ARG A 5 -4.24 17.77 -0.04
N TYR A 6 -4.37 18.96 0.54
CA TYR A 6 -5.11 20.07 -0.04
C TYR A 6 -4.34 20.82 -1.12
N GLU A 7 -3.01 20.94 -1.03
CA GLU A 7 -2.20 21.65 -2.03
C GLU A 7 -2.12 20.90 -3.35
N ALA A 8 -2.02 19.56 -3.30
CA ALA A 8 -2.02 18.73 -4.51
C ALA A 8 -3.36 18.82 -5.27
N LEU A 9 -4.48 18.96 -4.55
CA LEU A 9 -5.81 19.14 -5.15
C LEU A 9 -6.01 20.56 -5.70
N TYR A 10 -5.40 21.57 -5.07
CA TYR A 10 -5.46 22.96 -5.52
C TYR A 10 -4.69 23.18 -6.82
N LEU A 11 -3.50 22.59 -6.96
CA LEU A 11 -2.69 22.67 -8.18
C LEU A 11 -3.34 21.95 -9.38
N LEU A 12 -4.06 20.85 -9.13
CA LEU A 12 -4.82 20.13 -10.16
C LEU A 12 -6.09 20.89 -10.61
N ARG A 13 -6.68 21.72 -9.74
CA ARG A 13 -7.88 22.49 -10.06
C ARG A 13 -7.59 23.75 -10.87
N ASN A 14 -6.37 24.30 -10.74
CA ASN A 14 -5.99 25.58 -11.33
C ASN A 14 -5.04 25.47 -12.53
N SER A 15 -4.74 24.25 -13.03
CA SER A 15 -4.03 24.10 -14.30
C SER A 15 -5.00 24.31 -15.46
N SER A 16 -5.33 25.56 -15.73
CA SER A 16 -6.03 26.01 -16.93
C SER A 16 -5.17 25.74 -18.17
N ALA A 17 -5.35 24.59 -18.80
CA ALA A 17 -5.00 24.39 -20.21
C ALA A 17 -6.24 24.73 -21.04
N GLN A 18 -6.32 25.99 -21.46
CA GLN A 18 -7.22 26.43 -22.53
C GLN A 18 -6.86 25.68 -23.81
N THR A 19 -7.84 25.04 -24.44
CA THR A 19 -7.79 24.76 -25.88
C THR A 19 -9.10 25.23 -26.50
N LEU A 20 -8.95 26.14 -27.47
CA LEU A 20 -10.00 26.60 -28.37
C LEU A 20 -10.01 25.68 -29.60
N ASP A 21 -11.22 25.36 -30.05
CA ASP A 21 -11.68 24.77 -31.33
C ASP A 21 -10.85 23.67 -32.02
N ILE A 22 -11.50 22.54 -32.29
CA ILE A 22 -11.76 21.96 -33.63
C ILE A 22 -12.74 20.77 -33.43
N GLY A 23 -13.75 20.68 -34.30
CA GLY A 23 -14.84 19.73 -34.23
C GLY A 23 -14.50 18.25 -34.46
N ASP A 24 -15.55 17.44 -34.26
CA ASP A 24 -15.77 16.07 -34.74
C ASP A 24 -14.73 14.99 -34.42
N TYR A 25 -14.70 14.44 -33.19
CA TYR A 25 -14.26 13.05 -32.97
C TYR A 25 -14.57 12.49 -31.57
N GLU A 26 -15.30 11.36 -31.57
CA GLU A 26 -15.34 10.28 -30.58
C GLU A 26 -15.67 10.55 -29.10
N SER A 27 -16.83 10.04 -28.70
CA SER A 27 -17.12 9.35 -27.43
C SER A 27 -16.21 9.72 -26.23
N GLU A 28 -16.48 10.87 -25.62
CA GLU A 28 -15.92 11.29 -24.31
C GLU A 28 -15.90 10.12 -23.31
N PRO A 29 -14.73 9.60 -22.91
CA PRO A 29 -14.65 8.70 -21.77
C PRO A 29 -15.03 9.54 -20.55
N SER A 30 -16.21 9.28 -19.97
CA SER A 30 -16.76 10.08 -18.86
C SER A 30 -15.66 10.52 -17.91
N GLU A 31 -15.46 11.82 -17.73
CA GLU A 31 -14.36 12.44 -16.95
C GLU A 31 -14.16 11.82 -15.56
N ASN A 32 -15.19 11.14 -15.04
CA ASN A 32 -15.16 10.26 -13.87
C ASN A 32 -14.09 9.15 -13.90
N ASN A 33 -13.71 8.61 -15.06
CA ASN A 33 -12.78 7.47 -15.09
C ASN A 33 -11.33 7.92 -14.81
N ALA A 34 -10.87 9.00 -15.45
CA ALA A 34 -9.52 9.53 -15.25
C ALA A 34 -9.27 9.98 -13.80
N PHE A 35 -10.26 10.60 -13.16
CA PHE A 35 -10.16 10.99 -11.74
C PHE A 35 -10.09 9.76 -10.82
N GLN A 36 -10.90 8.73 -11.06
CA GLN A 36 -10.86 7.49 -10.28
C GLN A 36 -9.56 6.72 -10.47
N GLU A 37 -9.00 6.70 -11.68
CA GLU A 37 -7.70 6.09 -11.98
C GLU A 37 -6.56 6.82 -11.26
N CYS A 38 -6.56 8.16 -11.25
CA CYS A 38 -5.58 8.96 -10.51
C CYS A 38 -5.69 8.72 -8.99
N LEU A 39 -6.91 8.66 -8.44
CA LEU A 39 -7.13 8.29 -7.03
C LEU A 39 -6.69 6.86 -6.71
N ASN A 40 -6.86 5.92 -7.64
CA ASN A 40 -6.41 4.54 -7.49
C ASN A 40 -4.87 4.44 -7.55
N TRP A 41 -4.22 5.19 -8.44
CA TRP A 41 -2.77 5.32 -8.50
C TRP A 41 -2.22 5.95 -7.21
N ALA A 42 -2.80 7.06 -6.75
CA ALA A 42 -2.42 7.72 -5.50
C ALA A 42 -2.62 6.79 -4.28
N ARG A 43 -3.72 6.02 -4.24
CA ARG A 43 -3.96 5.00 -3.20
C ARG A 43 -2.92 3.89 -3.23
N ARG A 44 -2.52 3.40 -4.41
CA ARG A 44 -1.47 2.38 -4.56
C ARG A 44 -0.10 2.90 -4.09
N HIS A 45 0.27 4.12 -4.50
CA HIS A 45 1.50 4.76 -4.05
C HIS A 45 1.51 5.06 -2.54
N TRP A 46 0.39 5.51 -1.99
CA TRP A 46 0.24 5.74 -0.56
C TRP A 46 0.37 4.44 0.25
N ARG A 47 -0.22 3.33 -0.21
CA ARG A 47 -0.13 2.03 0.47
C ARG A 47 1.30 1.55 0.63
N CYS A 48 2.14 1.66 -0.40
CA CYS A 48 3.54 1.23 -0.32
C CYS A 48 4.32 2.01 0.76
N LEU A 49 4.06 3.31 0.90
CA LEU A 49 4.66 4.13 1.96
C LEU A 49 4.17 3.74 3.36
N GLN A 50 2.88 3.41 3.51
CA GLN A 50 2.33 3.01 4.81
C GLN A 50 2.77 1.60 5.22
N ILE A 51 2.86 0.66 4.28
CA ILE A 51 3.33 -0.71 4.53
C ILE A 51 4.74 -0.69 5.12
N LYS A 52 5.64 0.12 4.55
CA LYS A 52 7.02 0.22 5.04
C LYS A 52 7.14 0.74 6.48
N LYS A 53 6.16 1.50 6.95
CA LYS A 53 6.12 2.05 8.33
C LYS A 53 5.62 1.04 9.36
N LEU A 54 5.05 -0.09 8.95
CA LEU A 54 4.58 -1.11 9.89
C LEU A 54 5.74 -1.66 10.73
N PRO A 55 5.49 -2.05 11.99
CA PRO A 55 6.51 -2.62 12.85
C PRO A 55 7.20 -3.82 12.19
N SER A 56 8.52 -3.83 12.23
CA SER A 56 9.33 -4.93 11.72
C SER A 56 10.56 -5.15 12.58
N TYR A 57 11.05 -6.38 12.61
CA TYR A 57 12.20 -6.75 13.41
C TYR A 57 12.97 -7.92 12.80
N ARG A 58 14.22 -8.09 13.25
CA ARG A 58 15.06 -9.25 12.90
C ARG A 58 14.68 -10.43 13.78
N TYR A 59 14.28 -11.53 13.16
CA TYR A 59 13.94 -12.76 13.86
C TYR A 59 15.18 -13.36 14.53
N ASN A 60 15.00 -13.87 15.74
CA ASN A 60 16.02 -14.63 16.44
C ASN A 60 15.31 -15.76 17.20
N PRO A 61 15.57 -17.05 16.87
CA PRO A 61 14.89 -18.18 17.52
C PRO A 61 15.20 -18.27 19.03
N GLU A 62 16.33 -17.73 19.47
CA GLU A 62 16.74 -17.70 20.88
C GLU A 62 15.97 -16.64 21.69
N ILE A 63 15.38 -15.64 21.02
CA ILE A 63 14.63 -14.55 21.67
C ILE A 63 13.17 -14.64 21.26
N ARG A 64 12.35 -15.30 22.08
CA ARG A 64 10.89 -15.39 21.84
C ARG A 64 10.21 -14.03 22.03
N ARG A 65 9.94 -13.34 20.92
CA ARG A 65 9.08 -12.14 20.85
C ARG A 65 7.61 -12.43 20.57
N SER A 66 7.32 -13.62 20.07
CA SER A 66 6.01 -14.07 19.59
C SER A 66 5.94 -15.59 19.59
N ASN A 67 4.73 -16.13 19.58
CA ASN A 67 4.46 -17.57 19.46
C ASN A 67 4.48 -18.05 18.01
N GLN A 68 4.49 -17.14 17.02
CA GLN A 68 4.50 -17.50 15.61
C GLN A 68 5.94 -17.75 15.13
N THR A 69 6.19 -18.92 14.55
CA THR A 69 7.53 -19.36 14.11
C THR A 69 7.65 -19.57 12.60
N PHE A 70 6.56 -19.37 11.85
CA PHE A 70 6.53 -19.56 10.41
C PHE A 70 5.65 -18.52 9.71
N CYS A 71 5.92 -18.31 8.43
CA CYS A 71 5.19 -17.41 7.56
C CYS A 71 4.08 -18.17 6.83
N SER A 72 2.81 -17.83 7.07
CA SER A 72 1.69 -18.49 6.38
C SER A 72 1.51 -18.08 4.91
N VAL A 73 2.31 -17.14 4.40
CA VAL A 73 2.29 -16.72 2.99
C VAL A 73 3.19 -17.60 2.12
N CYS A 74 4.42 -17.89 2.56
CA CYS A 74 5.33 -18.80 1.84
C CYS A 74 5.35 -20.22 2.43
N LEU A 75 4.71 -20.44 3.58
CA LEU A 75 4.67 -21.72 4.30
C LEU A 75 6.04 -22.19 4.83
N GLU A 76 6.99 -21.27 4.99
CA GLU A 76 8.33 -21.54 5.52
C GLU A 76 8.51 -21.00 6.94
N ASN A 77 9.40 -21.64 7.71
CA ASN A 77 9.79 -21.17 9.04
C ASN A 77 10.55 -19.83 8.96
N PHE A 78 10.51 -19.07 10.05
CA PHE A 78 11.41 -17.93 10.20
C PHE A 78 12.83 -18.39 10.54
N GLU A 79 13.83 -17.79 9.91
CA GLU A 79 15.24 -18.05 10.17
C GLU A 79 15.91 -16.84 10.81
N LEU A 80 17.04 -17.09 11.48
CA LEU A 80 17.82 -16.05 12.15
C LEU A 80 18.12 -14.89 11.21
N ASN A 81 17.97 -13.66 11.71
CA ASN A 81 18.17 -12.39 11.00
C ASN A 81 17.23 -12.10 9.82
N GLN A 82 16.25 -12.95 9.52
CA GLN A 82 15.20 -12.60 8.57
C GLN A 82 14.34 -11.46 9.11
N THR A 83 13.90 -10.56 8.23
CA THR A 83 13.02 -9.45 8.64
C THR A 83 11.58 -9.95 8.70
N VAL A 84 11.02 -9.95 9.91
CA VAL A 84 9.62 -10.25 10.17
C VAL A 84 8.86 -8.94 10.32
N ARG A 85 7.72 -8.83 9.65
CA ARG A 85 6.79 -7.71 9.80
C ARG A 85 5.60 -8.17 10.63
N LYS A 86 5.25 -7.35 11.62
CA LYS A 86 4.08 -7.52 12.47
C LYS A 86 3.01 -6.51 12.07
N LEU A 87 1.80 -7.00 11.81
CA LEU A 87 0.66 -6.14 11.48
C LEU A 87 -0.04 -5.64 12.77
N GLY A 88 -0.93 -4.65 12.67
CA GLY A 88 -1.72 -4.15 13.81
C GLY A 88 -2.59 -5.23 14.47
N CYS A 89 -3.04 -6.22 13.68
CA CYS A 89 -3.73 -7.43 14.17
C CYS A 89 -2.80 -8.48 14.82
N SER A 90 -1.53 -8.14 15.07
CA SER A 90 -0.50 -8.99 15.69
C SER A 90 -0.03 -10.23 14.91
N HIS A 91 -0.56 -10.50 13.72
CA HIS A 91 -0.03 -11.56 12.85
C HIS A 91 1.32 -11.16 12.24
N GLU A 92 2.20 -12.16 12.11
CA GLU A 92 3.59 -11.98 11.70
C GLU A 92 3.88 -12.72 10.40
N PHE A 93 4.74 -12.15 9.57
CA PHE A 93 5.10 -12.70 8.26
C PHE A 93 6.51 -12.25 7.90
N HIS A 94 7.18 -12.90 6.95
CA HIS A 94 8.34 -12.27 6.33
C HIS A 94 7.91 -10.94 5.73
N SER A 95 8.69 -9.88 5.98
CA SER A 95 8.38 -8.54 5.47
C SER A 95 8.15 -8.60 3.96
N GLN A 96 9.02 -9.28 3.21
CA GLN A 96 8.89 -9.38 1.75
C GLN A 96 7.60 -10.08 1.30
N CYS A 97 7.16 -11.12 2.01
CA CYS A 97 5.96 -11.88 1.69
C CYS A 97 4.70 -11.04 1.92
N VAL A 98 4.58 -10.44 3.11
CA VAL A 98 3.39 -9.65 3.43
C VAL A 98 3.38 -8.30 2.71
N ASP A 99 4.54 -7.72 2.38
CA ASP A 99 4.59 -6.46 1.61
C ASP A 99 4.05 -6.68 0.19
N LYS A 100 4.43 -7.79 -0.47
CA LYS A 100 3.86 -8.19 -1.77
C LYS A 100 2.35 -8.40 -1.66
N TRP A 101 1.89 -9.08 -0.62
CA TRP A 101 0.46 -9.29 -0.39
C TRP A 101 -0.28 -7.96 -0.19
N LEU A 102 0.21 -7.07 0.68
CA LEU A 102 -0.43 -5.81 1.03
C LEU A 102 -0.50 -4.80 -0.12
N ASN A 103 0.44 -4.90 -1.06
CA ASN A 103 0.38 -4.14 -2.32
C ASN A 103 -0.80 -4.57 -3.21
N LEU A 104 -1.22 -5.84 -3.14
CA LEU A 104 -2.36 -6.37 -3.89
C LEU A 104 -3.67 -6.25 -3.09
N LYS A 105 -3.64 -6.64 -1.82
CA LYS A 105 -4.80 -6.69 -0.91
C LYS A 105 -4.44 -6.01 0.40
N ALA A 106 -5.10 -4.90 0.73
CA ALA A 106 -4.82 -4.14 1.95
C ALA A 106 -5.44 -4.76 3.22
N THR A 107 -5.30 -6.08 3.39
CA THR A 107 -5.86 -6.86 4.51
C THR A 107 -4.91 -7.97 4.93
N CYS A 108 -4.92 -8.34 6.20
CA CYS A 108 -4.14 -9.47 6.73
C CYS A 108 -4.48 -10.79 6.00
N PRO A 109 -3.48 -11.61 5.58
CA PRO A 109 -3.72 -12.93 5.00
C PRO A 109 -4.50 -13.90 5.90
N LEU A 110 -4.39 -13.76 7.23
CA LEU A 110 -4.98 -14.68 8.21
C LEU A 110 -6.38 -14.26 8.65
N CYS A 111 -6.56 -13.02 9.09
CA CYS A 111 -7.83 -12.56 9.67
C CYS A 111 -8.60 -11.55 8.81
N ARG A 112 -8.06 -11.15 7.65
CA ARG A 112 -8.69 -10.19 6.72
C ARG A 112 -8.96 -8.79 7.28
N THR A 113 -8.47 -8.46 8.47
CA THR A 113 -8.55 -7.10 9.02
C THR A 113 -7.56 -6.16 8.33
N ALA A 114 -7.77 -4.85 8.47
CA ALA A 114 -6.80 -3.86 8.04
C ALA A 114 -5.42 -4.09 8.73
N PRO A 115 -4.30 -3.77 8.05
CA PRO A 115 -2.96 -4.02 8.56
C PRO A 115 -2.45 -2.99 9.59
N LEU A 116 -3.16 -1.87 9.73
CA LEU A 116 -2.87 -0.77 10.66
C LEU A 116 -3.70 -0.92 11.94
#